data_AF-M0JU00-F1
#
_entry.id   AF-M0JU00-F1
#
_cell.length_a   1.000
_cell.length_b   1.000
_cell.length_c   1.000
_cell.angle_alpha   90.00
_cell.angle_beta   90.00
_cell.angle_gamma   90.00
#
_symmetry.space_group_name_H-M   'P 1'
#
loop_
_entity.id
_entity.type
_entity.pdbx_description
1 polymer ?
#
loop_
_entity_poly.entity_id
_entity_poly.type
_entity_poly.pdbx_seq_one_letter_code
_entity_poly.pdbx_strand_id
1 'polypeptide(L)'
;MRRHITDGGSSVDPTNRTAVRDHLERFAGPSAVTEAEDGALRAEFSGRTHVAVAPDGAIDTGMPLHSFAGTPERLVFDHEDGELRAELDGESVYVFRRP
;
A
#
# COMPACT_ATOMS: atom_id res chain seq x y z
N MET A 1 18.68 -24.67 -9.85
CA MET A 1 17.59 -23.68 -9.96
C MET A 1 17.60 -22.83 -8.70
N ARG A 2 18.15 -21.61 -8.78
CA ARG A 2 18.19 -20.67 -7.66
C ARG A 2 16.78 -20.07 -7.52
N ARG A 3 16.04 -20.49 -6.51
CA ARG A 3 14.84 -19.79 -6.04
C ARG A 3 15.34 -18.45 -5.52
N HIS A 4 15.05 -17.35 -6.21
CA HIS A 4 15.10 -16.03 -5.59
C HIS A 4 14.02 -16.04 -4.52
N ILE A 5 14.42 -16.35 -3.29
CA ILE A 5 13.66 -15.96 -2.11
C ILE A 5 13.97 -14.47 -2.01
N THR A 6 13.13 -13.64 -2.60
CA THR A 6 13.15 -12.23 -2.26
C THR A 6 12.70 -12.16 -0.80
N ASP A 7 13.51 -11.57 0.08
CA ASP A 7 13.10 -11.02 1.38
C ASP A 7 12.07 -9.86 1.16
N GLY A 8 11.10 -10.05 0.26
CA GLY A 8 10.80 -9.14 -0.87
C GLY A 8 9.96 -7.91 -0.58
N GLY A 9 10.02 -7.38 0.62
CA GLY A 9 9.34 -6.15 0.98
C GLY A 9 9.20 -6.00 2.48
N SER A 10 9.11 -4.77 2.95
CA SER A 10 8.88 -4.50 4.37
C SER A 10 7.42 -4.71 4.69
N SER A 11 7.16 -5.64 5.62
CA SER A 11 5.82 -5.92 6.08
C SER A 11 5.37 -4.96 7.18
N VAL A 12 4.16 -4.43 7.04
CA VAL A 12 3.57 -3.42 7.90
C VAL A 12 2.15 -3.85 8.27
N ASP A 13 1.83 -3.71 9.56
CA ASP A 13 0.47 -3.82 10.04
C ASP A 13 -0.34 -2.59 9.57
N PRO A 14 -1.49 -2.76 8.89
CA PRO A 14 -2.22 -1.65 8.30
C PRO A 14 -2.82 -0.68 9.34
N THR A 15 -2.97 -1.09 10.60
CA THR A 15 -3.43 -0.23 11.70
C THR A 15 -2.30 0.58 12.34
N ASN A 16 -1.04 0.21 12.08
CA ASN A 16 0.11 0.99 12.52
C ASN A 16 0.34 2.22 11.64
N ARG A 17 -0.43 3.29 11.89
CA ARG A 17 -0.40 4.54 11.10
C ARG A 17 0.99 5.12 10.89
N THR A 18 1.86 5.09 11.91
CA THR A 18 3.22 5.66 11.79
C THR A 18 4.03 4.87 10.76
N ALA A 19 4.04 3.54 10.88
CA ALA A 19 4.73 2.69 9.91
C ALA A 19 4.10 2.79 8.51
N VAL A 20 2.77 2.81 8.40
CA VAL A 20 2.08 2.99 7.12
C VAL A 20 2.49 4.31 6.47
N ARG A 21 2.51 5.41 7.21
CA ARG A 21 2.94 6.71 6.71
C ARG A 21 4.37 6.67 6.20
N ASP A 22 5.31 6.21 7.01
CA ASP A 22 6.73 6.15 6.66
C ASP A 22 6.94 5.34 5.36
N HIS A 23 6.24 4.21 5.24
CA HIS A 23 6.31 3.37 4.05
C HIS A 23 5.61 3.99 2.84
N LEU A 24 4.46 4.64 3.00
CA LEU A 24 3.80 5.37 1.90
C LEU A 24 4.64 6.55 1.41
N GLU A 25 5.26 7.31 2.32
CA GLU A 25 6.12 8.45 1.99
C GLU A 25 7.38 7.97 1.25
N ARG A 26 7.93 6.82 1.62
CA ARG A 26 9.02 6.19 0.88
C ARG A 26 8.58 5.64 -0.49
N PHE A 27 7.34 5.14 -0.57
CA PHE A 27 6.79 4.49 -1.77
C PHE A 27 6.34 5.49 -2.85
N ALA A 28 5.65 6.57 -2.46
CA ALA A 28 5.09 7.59 -3.34
C ALA A 28 5.89 8.91 -3.35
N GLY A 29 6.74 9.12 -2.34
CA GLY A 29 7.40 10.39 -2.07
C GLY A 29 6.65 11.18 -0.97
N PRO A 30 7.37 11.88 -0.07
CA PRO A 30 6.77 12.52 1.10
C PRO A 30 5.78 13.63 0.73
N SER A 31 5.99 14.31 -0.40
CA SER A 31 5.08 15.36 -0.89
C SER A 31 3.80 14.82 -1.54
N ALA A 32 3.74 13.53 -1.81
CA ALA A 32 2.60 12.86 -2.43
C ALA A 32 1.68 12.17 -1.40
N VAL A 33 2.09 12.15 -0.13
CA VAL A 33 1.30 11.57 0.97
C VAL A 33 0.62 12.70 1.74
N THR A 34 -0.68 12.60 1.87
CA THR A 34 -1.52 13.52 2.62
C THR A 34 -2.34 12.75 3.65
N GLU A 35 -2.82 13.46 4.66
CA GLU A 35 -3.72 12.93 5.66
C GLU A 35 -5.08 13.61 5.47
N ALA A 36 -6.13 12.81 5.29
CA ALA A 36 -7.50 13.28 5.15
C ALA A 36 -8.10 13.64 6.53
N GLU A 37 -9.24 14.34 6.53
CA GLU A 37 -9.91 14.78 7.76
C GLU A 37 -10.39 13.61 8.64
N ASP A 38 -10.71 12.47 8.03
CA ASP A 38 -11.08 11.22 8.70
C ASP A 38 -9.86 10.43 9.22
N GLY A 39 -8.64 10.91 8.96
CA GLY A 39 -7.39 10.26 9.36
C GLY A 39 -6.88 9.21 8.38
N ALA A 40 -7.48 9.05 7.21
CA ALA A 40 -6.91 8.21 6.16
C ALA A 40 -5.60 8.82 5.63
N LEU A 41 -4.57 7.99 5.50
CA LEU A 41 -3.32 8.34 4.83
C LEU A 41 -3.47 8.04 3.34
N ARG A 42 -3.37 9.07 2.50
CA ARG A 42 -3.55 8.98 1.05
C ARG A 42 -2.27 9.32 0.31
N ALA A 43 -1.75 8.37 -0.44
CA ALA A 43 -0.69 8.54 -1.41
C ALA A 43 -1.29 8.70 -2.82
N GLU A 44 -1.00 9.81 -3.49
CA GLU A 44 -1.45 10.06 -4.86
C GLU A 44 -0.32 9.87 -5.86
N PHE A 45 -0.63 9.14 -6.94
CA PHE A 45 0.25 8.95 -8.08
C PHE A 45 -0.42 9.59 -9.30
N SER A 46 0.40 10.13 -10.21
CA SER A 46 0.00 10.85 -11.43
C SER A 46 -1.42 10.53 -11.94
N GLY A 47 -2.31 11.53 -11.93
CA GLY A 47 -3.67 11.42 -12.47
C GLY A 47 -4.69 10.91 -11.46
N ARG A 48 -5.23 9.71 -11.69
CA ARG A 48 -6.33 9.09 -10.89
C ARG A 48 -5.87 7.91 -10.04
N THR A 49 -4.56 7.72 -9.93
CA THR A 49 -4.00 6.55 -9.26
C THR A 49 -3.71 6.89 -7.80
N HIS A 50 -4.19 6.08 -6.87
CA HIS A 50 -3.99 6.36 -5.45
C HIS A 50 -3.94 5.09 -4.61
N VAL A 51 -3.37 5.24 -3.42
CA VAL A 51 -3.46 4.29 -2.31
C VAL A 51 -3.90 5.09 -1.09
N ALA A 52 -4.98 4.68 -0.44
CA ALA A 52 -5.47 5.25 0.80
C ALA A 52 -5.56 4.15 1.86
N VAL A 53 -5.09 4.44 3.07
CA VAL A 53 -5.18 3.53 4.22
C VAL A 53 -5.87 4.27 5.36
N ALA A 54 -7.03 3.77 5.75
CA ALA A 54 -7.83 4.27 6.86
C ALA A 54 -7.19 3.90 8.21
N PRO A 55 -7.51 4.61 9.31
CA PRO A 55 -6.93 4.35 10.62
C PRO A 55 -7.28 2.97 11.21
N ASP A 56 -8.35 2.34 10.74
CA ASP A 56 -8.75 0.98 11.10
C ASP A 56 -8.07 -0.11 10.25
N GLY A 57 -7.17 0.28 9.35
CA GLY A 57 -6.42 -0.60 8.47
C GLY A 57 -7.14 -0.97 7.17
N ALA A 58 -8.32 -0.42 6.89
CA ALA A 58 -8.93 -0.56 5.58
C ALA A 58 -8.08 0.13 4.51
N ILE A 59 -7.84 -0.54 3.39
CA ILE A 59 -7.14 0.01 2.23
C ILE A 59 -8.12 0.24 1.09
N ASP A 60 -7.96 1.35 0.41
CA ASP A 60 -8.61 1.67 -0.86
C ASP A 60 -7.52 2.06 -1.87
N THR A 61 -7.55 1.43 -3.04
CA THR A 61 -6.64 1.73 -4.14
C THR A 61 -7.44 2.03 -5.40
N GLY A 62 -7.00 3.04 -6.13
CA GLY A 62 -7.58 3.44 -7.40
C GLY A 62 -6.53 3.42 -8.49
N MET A 63 -6.88 2.86 -9.64
CA MET A 63 -6.17 2.94 -10.91
C MET A 63 -7.21 3.03 -12.05
N PRO A 64 -6.82 3.50 -13.24
CA PRO A 64 -7.69 3.42 -14.40
C PRO A 64 -8.16 1.96 -14.63
N LEU A 65 -9.48 1.75 -14.65
CA LEU A 65 -10.14 0.44 -14.85
C LEU A 65 -9.91 -0.60 -13.75
N HIS A 66 -9.21 -0.26 -12.67
CA HIS A 66 -8.94 -1.17 -11.55
C HIS A 66 -9.01 -0.41 -10.23
N SER A 67 -9.90 -0.84 -9.33
CA SER A 67 -9.90 -0.39 -7.95
C SER A 67 -9.99 -1.59 -7.03
N PHE A 68 -9.46 -1.44 -5.83
CA PHE A 68 -9.56 -2.45 -4.79
C PHE A 68 -9.82 -1.77 -3.46
N ALA A 69 -10.81 -2.27 -2.73
CA ALA A 69 -11.11 -1.85 -1.38
C ALA A 69 -11.25 -3.10 -0.51
N GLY A 70 -10.63 -3.08 0.66
CA GLY A 70 -10.68 -4.21 1.59
C GLY A 70 -9.91 -3.95 2.88
N THR A 71 -9.89 -4.92 3.78
CA THR A 71 -9.15 -4.85 5.03
C THR A 71 -8.12 -5.97 5.03
N PRO A 72 -6.89 -5.74 4.54
CA PRO A 72 -5.85 -6.74 4.55
C PRO A 72 -5.39 -7.00 5.98
N GLU A 73 -4.88 -8.20 6.24
CA GLU A 73 -4.20 -8.50 7.50
C GLU A 73 -2.79 -7.88 7.53
N ARG A 74 -2.22 -7.64 6.35
CA ARG A 74 -0.83 -7.22 6.20
C ARG A 74 -0.61 -6.46 4.90
N LEU A 75 0.20 -5.40 4.99
CA LEU A 75 0.74 -4.69 3.83
C LEU A 75 2.21 -5.06 3.65
N VAL A 76 2.65 -5.29 2.43
CA VAL A 76 4.06 -5.56 2.10
C VAL A 76 4.51 -4.56 1.05
N PHE A 77 5.46 -3.71 1.44
CA PHE A 77 6.03 -2.67 0.58
C PHE A 77 7.36 -3.15 0.00
N ASP A 78 7.37 -3.41 -1.30
CA ASP A 78 8.54 -3.69 -2.10
C ASP A 78 9.02 -2.39 -2.76
N HIS A 79 9.91 -1.69 -2.06
CA HIS A 79 10.41 -0.40 -2.52
C HIS A 79 11.35 -0.50 -3.73
N GLU A 80 11.95 -1.68 -3.94
CA GLU A 80 12.87 -1.92 -5.05
C GLU A 80 12.09 -2.12 -6.36
N ASP A 81 11.05 -2.97 -6.32
CA ASP A 81 10.19 -3.22 -7.48
C ASP A 81 9.02 -2.22 -7.63
N GLY A 82 8.81 -1.32 -6.65
CA GLY A 82 7.71 -0.36 -6.69
C GLY A 82 6.34 -1.02 -6.55
N GLU A 83 6.27 -2.08 -5.75
CA GLU A 83 5.08 -2.89 -5.55
C GLU A 83 4.58 -2.79 -4.09
N LEU A 84 3.27 -2.63 -3.94
CA LEU A 84 2.55 -2.76 -2.67
C LEU A 84 1.65 -3.99 -2.77
N ARG A 85 1.81 -4.93 -1.85
CA ARG A 85 0.97 -6.13 -1.74
C ARG A 85 0.07 -5.99 -0.51
N ALA A 86 -1.23 -6.22 -0.69
CA ALA A 86 -2.21 -6.29 0.37
C ALA A 86 -2.62 -7.76 0.53
N GLU A 87 -2.21 -8.37 1.63
CA GLU A 87 -2.49 -9.78 1.94
C GLU A 87 -3.81 -9.85 2.72
N LEU A 88 -4.79 -10.51 2.14
CA LEU A 88 -6.12 -10.74 2.71
C LEU A 88 -6.20 -12.11 3.37
N ASP A 89 -7.26 -12.32 4.16
CA ASP A 89 -7.60 -13.62 4.73
C ASP A 89 -7.72 -14.69 3.62
N GLY A 90 -7.21 -15.90 3.90
CA GLY A 90 -7.33 -17.04 3.00
C GLY A 90 -6.41 -17.03 1.77
N GLU A 91 -5.18 -16.52 1.91
CA GLU A 91 -4.10 -16.53 0.90
C GLU A 91 -4.34 -15.61 -0.32
N SER A 92 -5.38 -14.78 -0.30
CA SER A 92 -5.64 -13.83 -1.38
C SER A 92 -4.70 -12.63 -1.28
N VAL A 93 -4.02 -12.28 -2.38
CA VAL A 93 -3.11 -11.13 -2.41
C VAL A 93 -3.51 -10.17 -3.51
N TYR A 94 -3.77 -8.93 -3.14
CA TYR A 94 -3.90 -7.83 -4.10
C TYR A 94 -2.55 -7.16 -4.30
N VAL A 95 -2.21 -6.86 -5.56
CA VAL A 95 -0.93 -6.25 -5.92
C VAL A 95 -1.18 -4.93 -6.61
N PHE A 96 -0.66 -3.85 -6.02
CA PHE A 96 -0.61 -2.52 -6.57
C PHE A 96 0.81 -2.21 -7.04
N ARG A 97 0.97 -1.72 -8.26
CA ARG A 97 2.26 -1.26 -8.79
C ARG A 97 2.16 0.22 -9.08
N ARG A 98 3.09 1.01 -8.55
CA ARG A 98 3.14 2.44 -8.86
C ARG A 98 3.41 2.63 -10.38
N PRO A 99 2.76 3.61 -11.02
CA PRO A 99 2.91 3.86 -12.46
C PRO A 99 4.27 4.47 -12.83
#